data_AF-A0A961FK23-F1
#
_entry.id   AF-A0A961FK23-F1
#
_cell.length_a   1.000
_cell.length_b   1.000
_cell.length_c   1.000
_cell.angle_alpha   90.00
_cell.angle_beta   90.00
_cell.angle_gamma   90.00
#
_symmetry.space_group_name_H-M   'P 1'
#
loop_
_entity.id
_entity.type
_entity.pdbx_description
1 polymer ?
#
loop_
_entity_poly.entity_id
_entity_poly.type
_entity_poly.pdbx_seq_one_letter_code
_entity_poly.pdbx_strand_id
1 'polypeptide(L)' 'GGGMGQIDTFDPKALGDNRGKPQKAGSLYKSIDTSVPGVKLCEHLSKTAKLMEHVTAVRTVNHHV' A
#
# COMPACT_ATOMS: atom_id res chain seq x y z
N GLY A 1 9.36 9.90 14.54
CA GLY A 1 8.37 10.24 13.50
C GLY A 1 8.04 8.97 12.76
N GLY A 2 6.75 8.63 12.62
CA GLY A 2 6.31 7.49 11.81
C GLY A 2 5.88 7.99 10.43
N GLY A 3 6.58 7.57 9.39
CA GLY A 3 6.17 7.80 8.00
C GLY A 3 5.22 6.71 7.49
N MET A 4 4.72 6.90 6.28
CA MET A 4 3.90 5.89 5.62
C MET A 4 4.74 4.65 5.28
N GLY A 5 4.34 3.47 5.77
CA GLY A 5 4.96 2.20 5.39
C GLY A 5 4.52 1.77 4.00
N GLN A 6 5.45 1.25 3.19
CA GLN A 6 5.14 0.72 1.85
C GLN A 6 4.05 -0.35 1.90
N ILE A 7 4.16 -1.28 2.87
CA ILE A 7 3.26 -2.44 3.06
C ILE A 7 1.79 -2.08 3.31
N ASP A 8 1.53 -0.82 3.67
CA ASP A 8 0.22 -0.28 4.04
C ASP A 8 -0.24 0.81 3.06
N THR A 9 0.54 1.13 2.01
CA THR A 9 0.27 2.25 1.10
C THR A 9 0.34 1.89 -0.37
N PHE A 10 1.50 2.05 -0.99
CA PHE A 10 1.71 1.91 -2.43
C PHE A 10 1.92 0.47 -2.90
N ASP A 11 2.17 -0.45 -1.97
CA ASP A 11 2.25 -1.89 -2.24
C ASP A 11 1.61 -2.65 -1.06
N PRO A 12 0.28 -2.58 -0.93
CA PRO A 12 -0.41 -3.14 0.21
C PRO A 12 -0.25 -4.65 0.22
N LYS A 13 0.31 -5.21 1.31
CA LYS A 13 0.27 -6.66 1.54
C LYS A 13 -1.17 -7.12 1.74
N ALA A 14 -1.40 -8.44 1.64
CA ALA A 14 -2.69 -9.03 1.97
C ALA A 14 -3.20 -8.54 3.34
N LEU A 15 -4.51 -8.38 3.48
CA LEU A 15 -5.12 -7.88 4.73
C LEU A 15 -4.79 -8.83 5.90
N GLY A 16 -4.10 -8.28 6.88
CA GLY A 16 -3.73 -8.91 8.14
C GLY A 16 -4.78 -8.71 9.22
N ASP A 17 -4.53 -9.32 10.37
CA ASP A 17 -5.31 -9.16 11.60
C ASP A 17 -4.38 -9.33 12.80
N ASN A 18 -4.00 -8.22 13.41
CA ASN A 18 -3.14 -8.18 14.59
C ASN A 18 -3.88 -8.44 15.90
N ARG A 19 -5.22 -8.40 15.88
CA ARG A 19 -6.07 -8.67 17.05
C ARG A 19 -6.64 -10.08 17.05
N GLY A 20 -6.57 -10.78 15.92
CA GLY A 20 -6.96 -12.17 15.77
C GLY A 20 -6.11 -13.15 16.59
N LYS A 21 -6.67 -14.34 16.85
CA LYS A 21 -5.98 -15.51 17.41
C LYS A 21 -6.26 -16.72 16.50
N PRO A 22 -5.29 -17.20 15.70
CA PRO A 22 -3.91 -16.69 15.57
C PRO A 22 -3.86 -15.31 14.88
N GLN A 23 -2.77 -14.58 15.12
CA GLN A 23 -2.51 -13.33 14.39
C GLN A 23 -2.19 -13.64 12.91
N LYS A 24 -2.64 -12.75 12.02
CA LYS A 24 -2.38 -12.83 10.59
C LYS A 24 -1.51 -11.66 10.15
N ALA A 25 -0.32 -11.96 9.64
CA ALA A 25 0.57 -10.94 9.08
C ALA A 25 -0.02 -10.31 7.81
N GLY A 26 0.19 -9.01 7.61
CA GLY A 26 -0.35 -8.29 6.47
C GLY A 26 -0.51 -6.79 6.69
N SER A 27 -1.10 -6.11 5.71
CA SER A 27 -1.56 -4.72 5.83
C SER A 27 -2.69 -4.65 6.85
N LEU A 28 -2.76 -3.57 7.64
CA LEU A 28 -3.92 -3.34 8.51
C LEU A 28 -5.06 -2.58 7.82
N TYR A 29 -4.80 -2.07 6.62
CA TYR A 29 -5.77 -1.32 5.81
C TYR A 29 -6.20 -2.14 4.60
N LYS A 30 -7.45 -1.94 4.18
CA LYS A 30 -7.96 -2.57 2.96
C LYS A 30 -7.29 -1.95 1.73
N SER A 31 -7.23 -2.73 0.67
CA SER A 31 -6.79 -2.27 -0.64
C SER A 31 -7.98 -1.92 -1.53
N ILE A 32 -7.85 -0.88 -2.35
CA ILE A 32 -8.78 -0.47 -3.39
C ILE A 32 -8.13 -0.62 -4.78
N ASP A 33 -8.95 -0.84 -5.80
CA ASP A 33 -8.51 -0.81 -7.19
C ASP A 33 -8.10 0.60 -7.61
N THR A 34 -7.18 0.67 -8.58
CA THR A 34 -6.75 1.93 -9.19
C THR A 34 -7.25 2.04 -10.62
N SER A 35 -7.01 3.18 -11.27
CA SER A 35 -7.21 3.37 -12.70
C SER A 35 -6.33 2.48 -13.59
N VAL A 36 -5.28 1.86 -13.03
CA VAL A 36 -4.45 0.86 -13.73
C VAL A 36 -4.93 -0.55 -13.37
N PRO A 37 -5.37 -1.36 -14.34
CA PRO A 37 -5.85 -2.73 -14.08
C PRO A 37 -4.79 -3.59 -13.37
N GLY A 38 -5.21 -4.30 -12.32
CA GLY A 38 -4.34 -5.17 -11.53
C GLY A 38 -3.46 -4.46 -10.50
N VAL A 39 -3.46 -3.12 -10.46
CA VAL A 39 -2.75 -2.34 -9.44
C VAL A 39 -3.73 -1.93 -8.34
N LYS A 40 -3.33 -2.12 -7.08
CA LYS A 40 -4.11 -1.77 -5.89
C LYS A 40 -3.30 -0.88 -4.95
N LEU A 41 -3.99 0.03 -4.27
CA LEU A 41 -3.44 0.90 -3.24
C LEU A 41 -4.24 0.78 -1.95
N CYS A 42 -3.70 1.31 -0.85
CA CYS A 42 -4.45 1.49 0.39
C CYS A 42 -5.73 2.31 0.20
N GLU A 43 -6.81 1.94 0.92
CA GLU A 43 -8.11 2.62 0.88
C GLU A 43 -8.03 4.12 1.19
N HIS A 44 -7.01 4.55 1.93
CA HIS A 44 -6.78 5.94 2.27
C HIS A 44 -6.17 6.77 1.12
N LEU A 45 -5.73 6.14 0.04
CA LEU A 45 -5.14 6.79 -1.15
C LEU A 45 -6.12 6.90 -2.33
N SER A 46 -7.42 7.03 -2.06
CA SER A 46 -8.47 7.03 -3.11
C SER A 46 -8.30 8.10 -4.19
N LYS A 47 -7.78 9.28 -3.84
CA LYS A 47 -7.47 10.33 -4.83
C LYS A 47 -6.31 9.93 -5.74
N THR A 48 -5.26 9.35 -5.17
CA THR A 48 -4.09 8.86 -5.91
C THR A 48 -4.44 7.66 -6.78
N ALA A 49 -5.29 6.76 -6.28
CA ALA A 49 -5.75 5.58 -7.02
C ALA A 49 -6.44 5.94 -8.35
N LYS A 50 -7.14 7.07 -8.40
CA LYS A 50 -7.80 7.58 -9.62
C LYS A 50 -6.85 8.16 -10.67
N LEU A 51 -5.59 8.42 -10.29
CA LEU A 51 -4.58 9.07 -11.12
C LEU A 51 -3.40 8.12 -11.41
N MET A 52 -3.55 6.83 -11.12
CA MET A 52 -2.45 5.87 -11.14
C MET A 52 -1.88 5.66 -12.55
N GLU A 53 -2.64 5.95 -13.61
CA GLU A 53 -2.15 5.94 -15.00
C GLU A 53 -1.08 7.02 -15.28
N HIS A 54 -0.97 8.02 -14.41
CA HIS A 54 0.02 9.09 -14.47
C HIS A 54 1.16 8.93 -13.46
N VAL A 55 1.16 7.86 -12.67
CA VAL A 55 2.11 7.65 -11.57
C VAL A 55 3.12 6.58 -11.94
N THR A 56 4.41 6.89 -11.75
CA THR A 56 5.48 5.88 -11.76
C THR A 56 5.90 5.59 -10.32
N ALA A 57 5.64 4.37 -9.85
CA ALA A 57 6.02 3.96 -8.50
C ALA A 57 7.53 3.65 -8.42
N VAL A 58 8.24 4.33 -7.53
CA VAL A 58 9.64 4.04 -7.19
C VAL A 58 9.67 3.07 -6.01
N ARG A 59 10.09 1.82 -6.23
CA ARG A 59 10.01 0.76 -5.20
C ARG A 59 11.17 0.76 -4.21
N THR A 60 12.31 1.30 -4.60
CA THR A 60 13.51 1.30 -3.75
C THR A 60 14.35 2.51 -4.08
N VAL A 61 14.83 3.17 -3.03
CA VAL A 61 15.87 4.20 -3.11
C VAL A 61 17.00 3.71 -2.21
N ASN A 62 18.21 3.63 -2.76
CA ASN A 62 19.42 3.38 -2.00
C ASN A 62 20.23 4.68 -2.01
N HIS A 63 20.67 5.13 -0.83
CA HIS A 63 21.65 6.20 -0.72
C HIS A 63 22.90 5.64 -0.02
N HIS A 64 24.08 6.00 -0.51
CA HIS A 64 25.37 5.71 0.15
C HIS A 64 25.90 6.96 0.84
N VAL A 65 25.10 7.52 1.75
CA VAL A 65 25.48 8.66 2.57
C VAL A 65 25.65 8.21 4.00
#